data_AF-A0A5M8Q324-F1
#
_entry.id   AF-A0A5M8Q324-F1
#
_cell.length_a   1.000
_cell.length_b   1.000
_cell.length_c   1.000
_cell.angle_alpha   90.00
_cell.angle_beta   90.00
_cell.angle_gamma   90.00
#
_symmetry.space_group_name_H-M   'P 1'
#
loop_
_entity.id
_entity.type
_entity.pdbx_description
1 polymer ?
#
loop_
_entity_poly.entity_id
_entity_poly.type
_entity_poly.pdbx_seq_one_letter_code
_entity_poly.pdbx_strand_id
1 'polypeptide(L)'
;MFGVMVKKVGPKTCIPSAGHPFCDWNVRAWTMLEATRGSRAIHLQCKDDRTISLTDILRKVHQEGAIDLAVLREDDEVVIWSPLNNRPGKSDVLKLWESQGQVNTAFLMSSAPRITTPSGYSWPPVTPYTRPQPRSADLGSNIRQYYTVRYPSYDGQGSFVARINTNPAGLISKWLVWDMDSETLSTYREEFYHRNKWSAHLAMNPHIHPGMDVYEQRDTAAACDLIAKFLNSGGKVRVLRPLAEDGITPYEGGSDRGEQYGLRAAICISGDDGEAWKWQGVFQWLESASAPRMGGEGDAHRVKLP
;
A
#
# COMPACT_ATOMS: atom_id res chain seq x y z
N MET A 1 -3.42 30.58 15.16
CA MET A 1 -3.64 31.73 14.25
C MET A 1 -3.28 31.23 12.85
N PHE A 2 -4.25 30.97 11.99
CA PHE A 2 -4.02 30.56 10.60
C PHE A 2 -4.75 31.56 9.70
N GLY A 3 -4.01 32.22 8.82
CA GLY A 3 -4.52 33.17 7.84
C GLY A 3 -4.41 32.57 6.45
N VAL A 4 -5.52 32.55 5.71
CA VAL A 4 -5.51 32.31 4.27
C VAL A 4 -5.21 33.66 3.62
N MET A 5 -4.04 33.79 3.00
CA MET A 5 -3.66 35.01 2.28
C MET A 5 -3.93 34.80 0.79
N VAL A 6 -4.96 35.44 0.27
CA VAL A 6 -5.26 35.49 -1.17
C VAL A 6 -4.51 36.69 -1.75
N LYS A 7 -3.50 36.45 -2.59
CA LYS A 7 -2.78 37.52 -3.29
C LYS A 7 -3.19 37.53 -4.76
N LYS A 8 -3.74 38.66 -5.21
CA LYS A 8 -4.05 38.92 -6.62
C LYS A 8 -2.74 39.24 -7.35
N VAL A 9 -2.32 38.40 -8.29
CA VAL A 9 -1.17 38.67 -9.17
C VAL A 9 -1.68 38.86 -10.59
N GLY A 10 -1.37 40.03 -11.19
CA GLY A 10 -1.74 40.38 -12.57
C GLY A 10 -0.93 39.61 -13.61
N PRO A 11 -1.29 39.71 -14.91
CA PRO A 11 -0.84 38.76 -15.92
C PRO A 11 0.57 39.12 -16.41
N LYS A 12 1.54 38.22 -16.24
CA LYS A 12 2.69 38.12 -17.15
C LYS A 12 3.02 36.66 -17.45
N THR A 13 3.11 36.41 -18.74
CA THR A 13 3.47 35.20 -19.48
C THR A 13 4.82 34.60 -19.07
N CYS A 14 4.90 33.26 -19.01
CA CYS A 14 6.11 32.48 -19.28
C CYS A 14 5.75 31.06 -19.78
N ILE A 15 6.57 30.59 -20.72
CA ILE A 15 6.48 29.45 -21.66
C ILE A 15 6.88 28.12 -20.98
N PRO A 16 6.48 26.93 -21.48
CA PRO A 16 6.45 25.69 -20.71
C PRO A 16 7.79 24.94 -20.72
N SER A 17 8.15 24.33 -19.59
CA SER A 17 9.11 23.23 -19.58
C SER A 17 8.91 22.30 -18.37
N ALA A 18 9.09 21.01 -18.65
CA ALA A 18 9.22 19.87 -17.74
C ALA A 18 7.96 19.36 -16.99
N GLY A 19 7.66 18.08 -17.25
CA GLY A 19 6.52 17.31 -16.74
C GLY A 19 6.34 17.37 -15.23
N HIS A 20 5.10 17.61 -14.83
CA HIS A 20 4.69 17.91 -13.47
C HIS A 20 4.41 16.64 -12.63
N PRO A 21 5.02 16.48 -11.44
CA PRO A 21 4.67 15.45 -10.45
C PRO A 21 3.43 15.78 -9.59
N PHE A 22 2.53 16.65 -10.06
CA PHE A 22 1.61 17.42 -9.19
C PHE A 22 0.16 16.91 -9.11
N CYS A 23 -0.18 15.73 -9.64
CA CYS A 23 -1.54 15.18 -9.62
C CYS A 23 -1.79 14.05 -8.60
N ASP A 24 -0.77 13.63 -7.86
CA ASP A 24 -0.80 12.36 -7.09
C ASP A 24 -1.51 12.48 -5.73
N TRP A 25 -1.65 13.70 -5.18
CA TRP A 25 -2.09 13.94 -3.80
C TRP A 25 -3.62 13.94 -3.62
N ASN A 26 -4.34 14.68 -4.48
CA ASN A 26 -5.81 14.73 -4.44
C ASN A 26 -6.43 13.37 -4.76
N VAL A 27 -5.81 12.63 -5.69
CA VAL A 27 -6.25 11.28 -6.04
C VAL A 27 -6.17 10.38 -4.81
N ARG A 28 -5.11 10.45 -3.99
CA ARG A 28 -4.86 9.48 -2.91
C ARG A 28 -5.59 9.70 -1.59
N ALA A 29 -5.85 10.95 -1.20
CA ALA A 29 -6.77 11.22 -0.09
C ALA A 29 -8.21 10.80 -0.47
N TRP A 30 -8.57 11.02 -1.74
CA TRP A 30 -9.81 10.55 -2.34
C TRP A 30 -9.86 9.01 -2.42
N THR A 31 -8.77 8.36 -2.80
CA THR A 31 -8.60 6.90 -2.86
C THR A 31 -8.96 6.23 -1.53
N MET A 32 -8.50 6.76 -0.39
CA MET A 32 -8.87 6.19 0.90
C MET A 32 -10.34 6.42 1.24
N LEU A 33 -10.89 7.60 0.95
CA LEU A 33 -12.31 7.89 1.18
C LEU A 33 -13.22 7.00 0.33
N GLU A 34 -12.85 6.76 -0.93
CA GLU A 34 -13.54 5.79 -1.78
C GLU A 34 -13.40 4.37 -1.23
N ALA A 35 -12.20 3.98 -0.79
CA ALA A 35 -11.94 2.65 -0.22
C ALA A 35 -12.67 2.35 1.09
N THR A 36 -12.99 3.38 1.89
CA THR A 36 -13.54 3.23 3.25
C THR A 36 -15.01 3.62 3.35
N ARG A 37 -15.49 4.58 2.55
CA ARG A 37 -16.83 5.18 2.69
C ARG A 37 -17.68 5.21 1.41
N GLY A 38 -17.08 5.02 0.25
CA GLY A 38 -17.75 5.27 -1.04
C GLY A 38 -17.98 6.76 -1.31
N SER A 39 -17.87 7.16 -2.57
CA SER A 39 -17.70 8.55 -3.05
C SER A 39 -18.91 9.51 -2.86
N ARG A 40 -19.95 9.15 -2.12
CA ARG A 40 -21.26 9.83 -2.26
C ARG A 40 -21.54 10.99 -1.30
N ALA A 41 -20.70 11.28 -0.29
CA ALA A 41 -21.04 12.30 0.72
C ALA A 41 -19.85 12.97 1.44
N ILE A 42 -18.83 13.45 0.72
CA ILE A 42 -17.70 14.14 1.35
C ILE A 42 -18.03 15.61 1.62
N HIS A 43 -17.90 16.04 2.87
CA HIS A 43 -18.14 17.42 3.32
C HIS A 43 -16.89 17.95 4.04
N LEU A 44 -16.55 19.22 3.80
CA LEU A 44 -15.48 19.96 4.46
C LEU A 44 -16.08 20.80 5.60
N GLN A 45 -15.56 20.65 6.82
CA GLN A 45 -15.94 21.49 7.96
C GLN A 45 -15.14 22.80 7.93
N CYS A 46 -15.84 23.92 7.89
CA CYS A 46 -15.27 25.26 7.91
C CYS A 46 -15.02 25.75 9.34
N LYS A 47 -14.21 26.82 9.47
CA LYS A 47 -13.85 27.44 10.76
C LYS A 47 -15.05 27.88 11.62
N ASP A 48 -16.21 28.07 11.00
CA ASP A 48 -17.46 28.53 11.61
C ASP A 48 -18.49 27.39 11.75
N ASP A 49 -18.01 26.15 11.87
CA ASP A 49 -18.82 24.93 12.01
C ASP A 49 -19.81 24.66 10.86
N ARG A 50 -19.64 25.34 9.72
CA ARG A 50 -20.39 25.04 8.51
C ARG A 50 -19.76 23.88 7.75
N THR A 51 -20.56 22.89 7.38
CA THR A 51 -20.15 21.83 6.47
C THR A 51 -20.48 22.21 5.04
N ILE A 52 -19.50 22.14 4.13
CA ILE A 52 -19.70 22.41 2.71
C ILE A 52 -19.39 21.14 1.93
N SER A 53 -20.29 20.75 1.01
CA SER A 53 -20.05 19.65 0.09
C SER A 53 -18.78 19.90 -0.73
N LEU A 54 -17.87 18.93 -0.73
CA LEU A 54 -16.65 19.01 -1.53
C LEU A 54 -16.99 19.08 -3.02
N THR A 55 -18.06 18.40 -3.46
CA THR A 55 -18.58 18.48 -4.83
C THR A 55 -18.99 19.90 -5.20
N ASP A 56 -19.64 20.63 -4.27
CA ASP A 56 -20.07 22.00 -4.53
C ASP A 56 -18.89 22.97 -4.56
N ILE A 57 -17.86 22.74 -3.72
CA ILE A 57 -16.61 23.49 -3.75
C ILE A 57 -15.87 23.26 -5.08
N LEU A 58 -15.68 22.01 -5.49
CA LEU A 58 -15.00 21.68 -6.74
C LEU A 58 -15.75 22.27 -7.94
N ARG A 59 -17.08 22.20 -7.95
CA ARG A 59 -17.92 22.79 -9.01
C ARG A 59 -17.75 24.31 -9.05
N LYS A 60 -17.78 24.97 -7.88
CA LYS A 60 -17.67 26.42 -7.79
C LYS A 60 -16.27 26.91 -8.14
N VAL A 61 -15.22 26.22 -7.70
CA VAL A 61 -13.84 26.56 -8.03
C VAL A 61 -13.54 26.31 -9.50
N HIS A 62 -14.06 25.24 -10.10
CA HIS A 62 -14.00 25.00 -11.54
C HIS A 62 -14.69 26.12 -12.35
N GLN A 63 -15.80 26.66 -11.84
CA GLN A 63 -16.55 27.72 -12.51
C GLN A 63 -15.95 29.12 -12.34
N GLU A 64 -15.34 29.41 -11.19
CA GLU A 64 -15.08 30.79 -10.76
C GLU A 64 -13.62 31.06 -10.31
N GLY A 65 -12.75 30.06 -10.24
CA GLY A 65 -11.45 30.21 -9.57
C GLY A 65 -10.26 29.47 -10.20
N ALA A 66 -9.11 29.64 -9.55
CA ALA A 66 -7.89 28.86 -9.75
C ALA A 66 -7.50 28.21 -8.42
N ILE A 67 -7.02 26.96 -8.45
CA ILE A 67 -6.60 26.22 -7.27
C ILE A 67 -5.08 26.31 -7.16
N ASP A 68 -4.58 26.95 -6.11
CA ASP A 68 -3.19 26.77 -5.66
C ASP A 68 -3.16 25.76 -4.51
N LEU A 69 -2.48 24.63 -4.74
CA LEU A 69 -2.30 23.56 -3.75
C LEU A 69 -1.02 23.82 -2.95
N ALA A 70 -1.17 24.09 -1.65
CA ALA A 70 -0.04 24.23 -0.75
C ALA A 70 0.57 22.86 -0.41
N VAL A 71 1.90 22.78 -0.41
CA VAL A 71 2.66 21.61 0.08
C VAL A 71 2.56 21.58 1.59
N LEU A 72 2.00 20.49 2.12
CA LEU A 72 1.86 20.24 3.55
C LEU A 72 3.09 19.51 4.10
N ARG A 73 3.42 19.76 5.37
CA ARG A 73 4.58 19.15 6.07
C ARG A 73 4.25 17.72 6.52
N GLU A 74 5.27 16.96 6.92
CA GLU A 74 5.13 15.55 7.33
C GLU A 74 4.11 15.33 8.45
N ASP A 75 3.94 16.32 9.35
CA ASP A 75 2.98 16.26 10.46
C ASP A 75 1.54 16.65 10.08
N ASP A 76 1.33 17.21 8.90
CA ASP A 76 0.02 17.67 8.42
C ASP A 76 -0.80 16.54 7.74
N GLU A 77 -0.18 15.38 7.49
CA GLU A 77 -0.77 14.27 6.72
C GLU A 77 -1.97 13.62 7.45
N VAL A 78 -1.90 13.48 8.78
CA VAL A 78 -3.01 12.92 9.60
C VAL A 78 -4.08 13.97 9.91
N VAL A 79 -3.73 15.27 9.81
CA VAL A 79 -4.63 16.40 10.06
C VAL A 79 -5.71 16.53 8.98
N ILE A 80 -5.52 15.93 7.79
CA ILE A 80 -6.53 15.84 6.73
C ILE A 80 -7.49 14.66 6.94
N TRP A 81 -7.06 13.62 7.64
CA TRP A 81 -7.82 12.39 7.83
C TRP A 81 -8.98 12.55 8.82
N SER A 82 -8.79 13.33 9.90
CA SER A 82 -9.83 13.53 10.90
C SER A 82 -11.01 14.36 10.36
N PRO A 83 -10.80 15.50 9.67
CA PRO A 83 -11.89 16.31 9.13
C PRO A 83 -12.71 15.60 8.05
N LEU A 84 -12.07 14.83 7.16
CA LEU A 84 -12.76 14.05 6.12
C LEU A 84 -13.61 12.89 6.69
N ASN A 85 -13.37 12.55 7.97
CA ASN A 85 -14.17 11.57 8.72
C ASN A 85 -15.10 12.21 9.76
N ASN A 86 -15.36 13.53 9.66
CA ASN A 86 -16.23 14.28 10.58
C ASN A 86 -15.73 14.23 12.04
N ARG A 87 -14.41 14.17 12.25
CA ARG A 87 -13.77 14.17 13.57
C ARG A 87 -12.95 15.44 13.79
N PRO A 88 -12.92 15.99 15.01
CA PRO A 88 -12.00 17.07 15.35
C PRO A 88 -10.57 16.59 15.12
N GLY A 89 -9.74 17.45 14.50
CA GLY A 89 -8.39 17.23 13.93
C GLY A 89 -7.32 16.62 14.83
N LYS A 90 -7.59 15.50 15.50
CA LYS A 90 -6.60 14.73 16.24
C LYS A 90 -5.94 13.73 15.30
N SER A 91 -4.62 13.80 15.26
CA SER A 91 -3.63 13.04 14.47
C SER A 91 -3.53 11.55 14.85
N ASP A 92 -4.60 10.96 15.37
CA ASP A 92 -4.57 9.60 15.90
C ASP A 92 -5.05 8.61 14.82
N VAL A 93 -4.11 8.13 14.02
CA VAL A 93 -4.36 7.19 12.92
C VAL A 93 -5.01 5.90 13.39
N LEU A 94 -4.71 5.45 14.60
CA LEU A 94 -5.34 4.27 15.19
C LEU A 94 -6.83 4.51 15.39
N LYS A 95 -7.20 5.64 16.02
CA LYS A 95 -8.61 6.00 16.20
C LYS A 95 -9.35 6.17 14.88
N LEU A 96 -8.65 6.50 13.79
CA LEU A 96 -9.27 6.50 12.47
C LEU A 96 -9.65 5.08 12.07
N TRP A 97 -8.72 4.13 12.11
CA TRP A 97 -8.99 2.74 11.74
C TRP A 97 -10.01 2.07 12.66
N GLU A 98 -10.00 2.38 13.97
CA GLU A 98 -11.03 1.96 14.92
C GLU A 98 -12.44 2.45 14.55
N SER A 99 -12.53 3.58 13.83
CA SER A 99 -13.80 4.15 13.40
C SER A 99 -14.36 3.56 12.11
N GLN A 100 -13.54 2.79 11.38
CA GLN A 100 -13.94 2.14 10.14
C GLN A 100 -14.53 0.76 10.45
N GLY A 101 -15.64 0.42 9.80
CA GLY A 101 -16.23 -0.93 9.89
C GLY A 101 -15.69 -1.91 8.83
N GLN A 102 -15.15 -1.38 7.74
CA GLN A 102 -14.74 -2.16 6.57
C GLN A 102 -13.68 -1.45 5.75
N VAL A 103 -13.00 -2.20 4.88
CA VAL A 103 -12.03 -1.67 3.90
C VAL A 103 -11.94 -2.62 2.71
N ASN A 104 -11.78 -2.07 1.50
CA ASN A 104 -11.47 -2.87 0.32
C ASN A 104 -10.09 -3.56 0.48
N THR A 105 -10.02 -4.87 0.29
CA THR A 105 -8.78 -5.64 0.52
C THR A 105 -7.62 -5.18 -0.37
N ALA A 106 -7.90 -4.77 -1.61
CA ALA A 106 -6.87 -4.27 -2.52
C ALA A 106 -6.29 -2.90 -2.12
N PHE A 107 -6.99 -2.10 -1.32
CA PHE A 107 -6.43 -0.86 -0.76
C PHE A 107 -5.22 -1.13 0.14
N LEU A 108 -5.20 -2.31 0.79
CA LEU A 108 -4.11 -2.72 1.66
C LEU A 108 -2.86 -3.18 0.90
N MET A 109 -2.91 -3.31 -0.43
CA MET A 109 -1.80 -3.79 -1.27
C MET A 109 -0.79 -2.69 -1.63
N SER A 110 -0.34 -1.97 -0.61
CA SER A 110 0.64 -0.90 -0.71
C SER A 110 1.87 -1.13 0.15
N SER A 111 2.96 -0.46 -0.22
CA SER A 111 4.21 -0.44 0.56
C SER A 111 4.20 0.67 1.62
N ALA A 112 3.05 1.27 1.92
CA ALA A 112 2.96 2.27 2.97
C ALA A 112 3.33 1.64 4.33
N PRO A 113 4.05 2.39 5.21
CA PRO A 113 4.32 1.92 6.57
C PRO A 113 3.02 1.61 7.31
N ARG A 114 3.06 0.64 8.22
CA ARG A 114 1.89 0.16 8.96
C ARG A 114 2.00 0.46 10.44
N ILE A 115 0.86 0.50 11.10
CA ILE A 115 0.80 0.71 12.55
C ILE A 115 1.56 -0.44 13.22
N THR A 116 2.50 -0.10 14.10
CA THR A 116 3.36 -1.07 14.79
C THR A 116 2.80 -1.48 16.16
N THR A 117 1.97 -0.62 16.76
CA THR A 117 1.33 -0.82 18.07
C THR A 117 0.05 0.02 18.15
N PRO A 118 -1.02 -0.43 18.82
CA PRO A 118 -1.20 -1.64 19.64
C PRO A 118 -1.59 -2.91 18.84
N SER A 119 -1.67 -4.07 19.52
CA SER A 119 -2.05 -5.36 18.91
C SER A 119 -3.43 -5.30 18.25
N GLY A 120 -3.62 -5.95 17.10
CA GLY A 120 -4.92 -5.95 16.41
C GLY A 120 -5.06 -4.87 15.32
N TYR A 121 -3.99 -4.12 15.04
CA TYR A 121 -3.91 -3.17 13.94
C TYR A 121 -2.54 -3.21 13.27
N SER A 122 -1.96 -4.39 13.03
CA SER A 122 -0.68 -4.47 12.28
C SER A 122 -0.85 -4.37 10.75
N TRP A 123 -2.08 -4.56 10.29
CA TRP A 123 -2.47 -4.53 8.87
C TRP A 123 -2.77 -3.15 8.29
N PRO A 124 -3.24 -2.10 8.99
CA PRO A 124 -3.58 -0.84 8.34
C PRO A 124 -2.33 0.04 8.11
N PRO A 125 -2.27 0.76 6.96
CA PRO A 125 -1.29 1.82 6.74
C PRO A 125 -1.41 2.97 7.77
N VAL A 126 -0.27 3.57 8.16
CA VAL A 126 -0.23 4.81 8.97
C VAL A 126 -0.46 6.07 8.12
N THR A 127 -0.35 5.96 6.81
CA THR A 127 -0.46 7.05 5.84
C THR A 127 -1.01 6.49 4.52
N PRO A 128 -1.80 7.26 3.75
CA PRO A 128 -2.20 6.83 2.40
C PRO A 128 -1.04 7.08 1.42
N TYR A 129 -0.02 7.81 1.85
CA TYR A 129 1.05 8.27 1.01
C TYR A 129 2.19 7.26 1.01
N THR A 130 2.45 6.71 -0.16
CA THR A 130 3.58 5.82 -0.37
C THR A 130 4.78 6.62 -0.86
N ARG A 131 5.70 6.92 0.06
CA ARG A 131 7.07 7.36 -0.27
C ARG A 131 7.90 6.17 -0.74
N PRO A 132 8.94 6.37 -1.58
CA PRO A 132 9.94 5.34 -1.83
C PRO A 132 10.46 4.77 -0.51
N GLN A 133 10.22 3.48 -0.28
CA GLN A 133 10.66 2.79 0.93
C GLN A 133 11.99 2.09 0.65
N PRO A 134 13.04 2.37 1.44
CA PRO A 134 14.30 1.65 1.32
C PRO A 134 14.11 0.18 1.71
N ARG A 135 14.65 -0.73 0.91
CA ARG A 135 14.71 -2.18 1.16
C ARG A 135 16.06 -2.72 0.76
N SER A 136 16.32 -3.98 1.15
CA SER A 136 17.54 -4.69 0.78
C SER A 136 17.27 -6.17 0.54
N ALA A 137 17.96 -6.74 -0.44
CA ALA A 137 18.06 -8.19 -0.65
C ALA A 137 19.45 -8.69 -0.23
N ASP A 138 19.53 -9.92 0.27
CA ASP A 138 20.80 -10.51 0.72
C ASP A 138 21.55 -11.19 -0.43
N LEU A 139 22.73 -10.68 -0.79
CA LEU A 139 23.58 -11.28 -1.82
C LEU A 139 24.47 -12.40 -1.27
N GLY A 140 24.49 -12.61 0.04
CA GLY A 140 25.43 -13.48 0.75
C GLY A 140 26.71 -12.74 1.15
N SER A 141 27.55 -13.42 1.93
CA SER A 141 28.85 -12.88 2.40
C SER A 141 28.76 -11.51 3.09
N ASN A 142 27.65 -11.25 3.80
CA ASN A 142 27.32 -9.97 4.44
C ASN A 142 27.13 -8.78 3.47
N ILE A 143 26.92 -9.05 2.18
CA ILE A 143 26.68 -8.01 1.16
C ILE A 143 25.18 -7.87 0.92
N ARG A 144 24.68 -6.63 1.00
CA ARG A 144 23.28 -6.31 0.73
C ARG A 144 23.13 -5.50 -0.54
N GLN A 145 22.09 -5.81 -1.31
CA GLN A 145 21.66 -5.01 -2.46
C GLN A 145 20.50 -4.11 -2.03
N TYR A 146 20.76 -2.82 -1.86
CA TYR A 146 19.77 -1.80 -1.55
C TYR A 146 19.00 -1.33 -2.78
N TYR A 147 17.72 -1.08 -2.58
CA TYR A 147 16.81 -0.55 -3.59
C TYR A 147 15.65 0.18 -2.90
N THR A 148 14.84 0.91 -3.67
CA THR A 148 13.61 1.52 -3.17
C THR A 148 12.39 0.88 -3.82
N VAL A 149 11.32 0.69 -3.05
CA VAL A 149 10.01 0.28 -3.58
C VAL A 149 8.97 1.37 -3.37
N ARG A 150 8.00 1.42 -4.27
CA ARG A 150 6.85 2.31 -4.15
C ARG A 150 5.62 1.63 -4.73
N TYR A 151 4.88 0.93 -3.89
CA TYR A 151 3.57 0.38 -4.25
C TYR A 151 2.49 1.31 -3.71
N PRO A 152 1.91 2.20 -4.54
CA PRO A 152 0.88 3.12 -4.10
C PRO A 152 -0.36 2.36 -3.61
N SER A 153 -1.02 2.89 -2.59
CA SER A 153 -2.39 2.47 -2.25
C SER A 153 -3.33 2.96 -3.36
N TYR A 154 -4.23 2.07 -3.78
CA TYR A 154 -5.32 2.35 -4.70
C TYR A 154 -6.66 2.11 -3.99
N ASP A 155 -7.81 2.55 -4.51
CA ASP A 155 -9.08 2.61 -3.76
C ASP A 155 -9.64 1.21 -3.46
N GLY A 156 -9.08 0.20 -4.14
CA GLY A 156 -9.45 -1.19 -4.05
C GLY A 156 -10.87 -1.49 -4.53
N GLN A 157 -11.50 -0.57 -5.27
CA GLN A 157 -12.77 -0.80 -5.92
C GLN A 157 -12.68 -2.06 -6.80
N GLY A 158 -13.71 -2.88 -6.78
CA GLY A 158 -13.70 -4.18 -7.44
C GLY A 158 -13.06 -5.31 -6.62
N SER A 159 -12.49 -5.03 -5.45
CA SER A 159 -11.94 -6.07 -4.56
C SER A 159 -12.91 -6.45 -3.46
N PHE A 160 -12.73 -7.66 -2.91
CA PHE A 160 -13.50 -8.15 -1.79
C PHE A 160 -13.34 -7.25 -0.57
N VAL A 161 -14.43 -7.07 0.17
CA VAL A 161 -14.47 -6.18 1.34
C VAL A 161 -14.05 -6.94 2.60
N ALA A 162 -13.08 -6.39 3.31
CA ALA A 162 -12.66 -6.88 4.62
C ALA A 162 -13.45 -6.19 5.73
N ARG A 163 -13.82 -6.94 6.77
CA ARG A 163 -14.47 -6.41 7.97
C ARG A 163 -13.44 -6.08 9.05
N ILE A 164 -13.53 -4.89 9.60
CA ILE A 164 -12.69 -4.41 10.70
C ILE A 164 -13.43 -4.69 12.01
N ASN A 165 -12.75 -5.35 12.95
CA ASN A 165 -13.21 -5.54 14.31
C ASN A 165 -12.45 -4.63 15.26
N THR A 166 -13.14 -4.11 16.26
CA THR A 166 -12.56 -3.36 17.38
C THR A 166 -12.39 -4.22 18.64
N ASN A 167 -13.16 -5.32 18.76
CA ASN A 167 -13.07 -6.24 19.89
C ASN A 167 -13.42 -7.70 19.49
N PRO A 168 -12.43 -8.63 19.43
CA PRO A 168 -10.99 -8.34 19.45
C PRO A 168 -10.59 -7.53 18.21
N ALA A 169 -9.63 -6.61 18.37
CA ALA A 169 -9.12 -5.80 17.28
C ALA A 169 -8.51 -6.68 16.17
N GLY A 170 -8.84 -6.37 14.92
CA GLY A 170 -8.26 -7.06 13.76
C GLY A 170 -9.05 -6.92 12.47
N LEU A 171 -8.51 -7.51 11.40
CA LEU A 171 -9.15 -7.58 10.09
C LEU A 171 -9.55 -9.01 9.77
N ILE A 172 -10.78 -9.18 9.28
CA ILE A 172 -11.25 -10.47 8.77
C ILE A 172 -11.70 -10.31 7.33
N SER A 173 -11.14 -11.11 6.43
CA SER A 173 -11.59 -11.17 5.04
C SER A 173 -11.35 -12.54 4.41
N LYS A 174 -11.88 -12.74 3.21
CA LYS A 174 -11.44 -13.79 2.29
C LYS A 174 -10.29 -13.26 1.43
N TRP A 175 -9.31 -14.11 1.19
CA TRP A 175 -8.14 -13.82 0.36
C TRP A 175 -7.83 -15.02 -0.52
N LEU A 176 -7.15 -14.79 -1.64
CA LEU A 176 -6.34 -15.84 -2.25
C LEU A 176 -5.15 -16.08 -1.34
N VAL A 177 -4.96 -17.33 -0.92
CA VAL A 177 -3.92 -17.69 0.03
C VAL A 177 -3.02 -18.73 -0.60
N TRP A 178 -1.72 -18.50 -0.48
CA TRP A 178 -0.70 -19.52 -0.68
C TRP A 178 -0.05 -19.81 0.67
N ASP A 179 -0.26 -21.02 1.18
CA ASP A 179 0.51 -21.52 2.31
C ASP A 179 1.91 -21.91 1.81
N MET A 180 2.94 -21.24 2.34
CA MET A 180 4.32 -21.46 1.94
C MET A 180 4.98 -22.50 2.84
N ASP A 181 5.64 -23.48 2.21
CA ASP A 181 6.58 -24.39 2.85
C ASP A 181 7.96 -24.31 2.18
N SER A 182 8.92 -25.09 2.69
CA SER A 182 10.29 -25.08 2.19
C SER A 182 10.42 -25.58 0.76
N GLU A 183 9.59 -26.55 0.36
CA GLU A 183 9.60 -27.13 -0.99
C GLU A 183 9.06 -26.11 -2.00
N THR A 184 7.89 -25.54 -1.72
CA THR A 184 7.26 -24.49 -2.49
C THR A 184 8.18 -23.28 -2.66
N LEU A 185 8.84 -22.85 -1.58
CA LEU A 185 9.80 -21.76 -1.64
C LEU A 185 11.01 -22.10 -2.51
N SER A 186 11.49 -23.35 -2.48
CA SER A 186 12.60 -23.80 -3.32
C SER A 186 12.24 -23.70 -4.79
N THR A 187 11.09 -24.26 -5.19
CA THR A 187 10.58 -24.19 -6.57
C THR A 187 10.43 -22.74 -7.03
N TYR A 188 9.85 -21.88 -6.19
CA TYR A 188 9.69 -20.46 -6.53
C TYR A 188 11.04 -19.73 -6.71
N ARG A 189 12.05 -20.10 -5.91
CA ARG A 189 13.40 -19.54 -6.03
C ARG A 189 14.10 -20.00 -7.29
N GLU A 190 13.95 -21.25 -7.71
CA GLU A 190 14.56 -21.73 -8.95
C GLU A 190 14.09 -20.92 -10.17
N GLU A 191 12.84 -20.47 -10.16
CA GLU A 191 12.26 -19.70 -11.27
C GLU A 191 12.56 -18.19 -11.22
N PHE A 192 12.73 -17.59 -10.04
CA PHE A 192 12.81 -16.13 -9.92
C PHE A 192 14.01 -15.58 -9.17
N TYR A 193 14.83 -16.43 -8.56
CA TYR A 193 15.99 -16.04 -7.77
C TYR A 193 17.25 -15.91 -8.64
N HIS A 194 17.09 -15.35 -9.84
CA HIS A 194 18.16 -15.16 -10.81
C HIS A 194 19.03 -13.95 -10.46
N ARG A 195 20.34 -14.13 -10.64
CA ARG A 195 21.34 -13.07 -10.50
C ARG A 195 22.07 -12.86 -11.82
N ASN A 196 22.29 -11.61 -12.17
CA ASN A 196 22.98 -11.21 -13.39
C ASN A 196 24.15 -10.29 -13.06
N LYS A 197 25.20 -10.37 -13.87
CA LYS A 197 26.33 -9.45 -13.78
C LYS A 197 25.89 -8.05 -14.14
N TRP A 198 26.13 -7.11 -13.23
CA TRP A 198 25.81 -5.71 -13.49
C TRP A 198 27.04 -4.94 -13.94
N SER A 199 26.97 -4.31 -15.11
CA SER A 199 28.12 -3.67 -15.78
C SER A 199 28.36 -2.22 -15.37
N ALA A 200 27.40 -1.57 -14.69
CA ALA A 200 27.48 -0.15 -14.32
C ALA A 200 27.62 0.08 -12.81
N HIS A 201 28.12 1.24 -12.42
CA HIS A 201 28.11 1.62 -11.01
C HIS A 201 26.65 1.84 -10.53
N LEU A 202 26.29 1.24 -9.40
CA LEU A 202 24.95 1.36 -8.80
C LEU A 202 24.97 2.49 -7.76
N ALA A 203 24.29 3.61 -8.03
CA ALA A 203 24.30 4.77 -7.12
C ALA A 203 23.87 4.44 -5.67
N MET A 204 22.88 3.57 -5.50
CA MET A 204 22.44 3.09 -4.17
C MET A 204 23.31 1.99 -3.58
N ASN A 205 24.25 1.44 -4.35
CA ASN A 205 25.09 0.31 -3.95
C ASN A 205 26.55 0.55 -4.34
N PRO A 206 27.21 1.60 -3.81
CA PRO A 206 28.60 1.90 -4.13
C PRO A 206 29.59 0.81 -3.70
N HIS A 207 29.19 -0.03 -2.76
CA HIS A 207 29.96 -1.18 -2.27
C HIS A 207 29.84 -2.43 -3.15
N ILE A 208 28.96 -2.43 -4.15
CA ILE A 208 28.85 -3.53 -5.12
C ILE A 208 29.73 -3.20 -6.33
N HIS A 209 30.78 -4.00 -6.54
CA HIS A 209 31.70 -3.81 -7.64
C HIS A 209 31.06 -4.19 -8.99
N PRO A 210 31.39 -3.47 -10.09
CA PRO A 210 31.00 -3.89 -11.43
C PRO A 210 31.42 -5.34 -11.72
N GLY A 211 30.52 -6.12 -12.31
CA GLY A 211 30.74 -7.54 -12.61
C GLY A 211 30.33 -8.50 -11.49
N MET A 212 29.91 -8.01 -10.32
CA MET A 212 29.25 -8.84 -9.31
C MET A 212 27.84 -9.24 -9.76
N ASP A 213 27.46 -10.46 -9.40
CA ASP A 213 26.11 -10.98 -9.60
C ASP A 213 25.14 -10.34 -8.61
N VAL A 214 24.11 -9.67 -9.12
CA VAL A 214 23.07 -9.02 -8.33
C VAL A 214 21.70 -9.53 -8.76
N TYR A 215 20.70 -9.45 -7.87
CA TYR A 215 19.35 -9.85 -8.25
C TYR A 215 18.77 -8.93 -9.30
N GLU A 216 18.17 -9.54 -10.32
CA GLU A 216 17.31 -8.85 -11.28
C GLU A 216 16.01 -8.42 -10.57
N GLN A 217 15.36 -9.36 -9.89
CA GLN A 217 14.10 -9.15 -9.17
C GLN A 217 14.37 -9.01 -7.66
N ARG A 218 14.91 -7.86 -7.28
CA ARG A 218 15.41 -7.57 -5.92
C ARG A 218 14.33 -7.70 -4.84
N ASP A 219 13.11 -7.26 -5.13
CA ASP A 219 12.02 -7.32 -4.16
C ASP A 219 11.46 -8.74 -3.99
N THR A 220 11.41 -9.52 -5.08
CA THR A 220 11.11 -10.94 -5.04
C THR A 220 12.15 -11.72 -4.25
N ALA A 221 13.44 -11.39 -4.39
CA ALA A 221 14.51 -11.99 -3.60
C ALA A 221 14.37 -11.66 -2.11
N ALA A 222 14.11 -10.39 -1.76
CA ALA A 222 13.87 -9.98 -0.37
C ALA A 222 12.63 -10.66 0.25
N ALA A 223 11.56 -10.84 -0.53
CA ALA A 223 10.40 -11.63 -0.13
C ALA A 223 10.79 -13.09 0.17
N CYS A 224 11.55 -13.73 -0.71
CA CYS A 224 12.04 -15.10 -0.51
C CYS A 224 12.92 -15.23 0.72
N ASP A 225 13.77 -14.25 1.01
CA ASP A 225 14.64 -14.23 2.20
C ASP A 225 13.82 -14.11 3.48
N LEU A 226 12.79 -13.26 3.46
CA LEU A 226 11.84 -13.10 4.58
C LEU A 226 11.09 -14.41 4.85
N ILE A 227 10.55 -15.05 3.81
CA ILE A 227 9.82 -16.32 3.93
C ILE A 227 10.75 -17.40 4.51
N ALA A 228 11.95 -17.59 3.93
CA ALA A 228 12.91 -18.57 4.42
C ALA A 228 13.29 -18.35 5.88
N LYS A 229 13.55 -17.10 6.27
CA LYS A 229 13.87 -16.75 7.66
C LYS A 229 12.81 -17.26 8.63
N PHE A 230 11.53 -17.07 8.30
CA PHE A 230 10.43 -17.51 9.17
C PHE A 230 10.21 -19.02 9.14
N LEU A 231 10.25 -19.64 7.96
CA LEU A 231 10.16 -21.11 7.84
C LEU A 231 11.27 -21.82 8.62
N ASN A 232 12.51 -21.31 8.55
CA ASN A 232 13.65 -21.87 9.28
C ASN A 232 13.53 -21.73 10.80
N SER A 233 12.73 -20.77 11.28
CA SER A 233 12.40 -20.64 12.71
C SER A 233 11.23 -21.53 13.17
N GLY A 234 10.67 -22.35 12.28
CA GLY A 234 9.50 -23.20 12.54
C GLY A 234 8.16 -22.47 12.47
N GLY A 235 8.14 -21.22 12.00
CA GLY A 235 6.91 -20.46 11.79
C GLY A 235 6.19 -20.84 10.49
N LYS A 236 4.91 -20.47 10.38
CA LYS A 236 4.13 -20.61 9.15
C LYS A 236 4.07 -19.29 8.39
N VAL A 237 4.04 -19.36 7.07
CA VAL A 237 4.01 -18.18 6.21
C VAL A 237 2.89 -18.32 5.18
N ARG A 238 2.13 -17.24 5.01
CA ARG A 238 1.08 -17.11 4.00
C ARG A 238 1.38 -15.95 3.07
N VAL A 239 1.23 -16.18 1.78
CA VAL A 239 1.24 -15.15 0.75
C VAL A 239 -0.20 -14.87 0.36
N LEU A 240 -0.65 -13.63 0.54
CA LEU A 240 -2.04 -13.22 0.33
C LEU A 240 -2.16 -12.32 -0.90
N ARG A 241 -3.22 -12.56 -1.69
CA ARG A 241 -3.68 -11.64 -2.74
C ARG A 241 -5.17 -11.31 -2.57
N PRO A 242 -5.61 -10.10 -2.93
CA PRO A 242 -7.03 -9.76 -2.91
C PRO A 242 -7.83 -10.62 -3.88
N LEU A 243 -9.07 -10.91 -3.51
CA LEU A 243 -10.11 -11.45 -4.39
C LEU A 243 -10.91 -10.30 -5.00
N ALA A 244 -11.57 -10.55 -6.13
CA ALA A 244 -12.58 -9.64 -6.66
C ALA A 244 -13.82 -9.61 -5.75
N GLU A 245 -14.77 -8.73 -6.06
CA GLU A 245 -16.03 -8.57 -5.30
C GLU A 245 -16.85 -9.87 -5.18
N ASP A 246 -16.70 -10.80 -6.14
CA ASP A 246 -17.36 -12.12 -6.09
C ASP A 246 -16.81 -13.06 -4.99
N GLY A 247 -15.62 -12.75 -4.45
CA GLY A 247 -14.94 -13.55 -3.44
C GLY A 247 -14.42 -14.90 -3.94
N ILE A 248 -14.29 -15.08 -5.25
CA ILE A 248 -13.83 -16.31 -5.91
C ILE A 248 -12.70 -16.00 -6.89
N THR A 249 -12.85 -14.97 -7.72
CA THR A 249 -11.88 -14.67 -8.76
C THR A 249 -10.72 -13.83 -8.22
N PRO A 250 -9.49 -13.99 -8.75
CA PRO A 250 -8.39 -13.10 -8.43
C PRO A 250 -8.72 -11.65 -8.77
N TYR A 251 -8.39 -10.73 -7.85
CA TYR A 251 -8.46 -9.31 -8.17
C TYR A 251 -7.34 -8.93 -9.16
N GLU A 252 -7.73 -8.45 -10.33
CA GLU A 252 -6.79 -8.02 -11.39
C GLU A 252 -6.40 -6.54 -11.29
N GLY A 253 -6.95 -5.79 -10.34
CA GLY A 253 -6.62 -4.38 -10.17
C GLY A 253 -7.42 -3.44 -11.06
N GLY A 254 -6.93 -2.20 -11.15
CA GLY A 254 -7.30 -1.25 -12.20
C GLY A 254 -6.48 -1.46 -13.47
N SER A 255 -6.24 -2.70 -13.90
CA SER A 255 -5.57 -3.01 -15.18
C SER A 255 -6.23 -2.27 -16.35
N ASP A 256 -7.56 -2.21 -16.37
CA ASP A 256 -8.37 -1.40 -17.31
C ASP A 256 -8.21 0.12 -17.15
N ARG A 257 -7.65 0.58 -16.03
CA ARG A 257 -7.33 1.98 -15.74
C ARG A 257 -5.89 2.34 -16.13
N GLY A 258 -5.15 1.42 -16.76
CA GLY A 258 -3.79 1.64 -17.26
C GLY A 258 -2.69 1.48 -16.20
N GLU A 259 -3.01 0.90 -15.05
CA GLU A 259 -2.07 0.75 -13.93
C GLU A 259 -1.21 -0.52 -14.10
N GLN A 260 0.08 -0.36 -14.42
CA GLN A 260 1.04 -1.47 -14.53
C GLN A 260 2.03 -1.44 -13.36
N TYR A 261 1.59 -1.89 -12.18
CA TYR A 261 2.48 -2.04 -11.01
C TYR A 261 3.01 -3.45 -10.82
N GLY A 262 2.75 -4.33 -11.79
CA GLY A 262 3.00 -5.76 -11.67
C GLY A 262 2.13 -6.41 -10.59
N LEU A 263 2.30 -7.72 -10.46
CA LEU A 263 1.66 -8.50 -9.42
C LEU A 263 2.34 -8.25 -8.07
N ARG A 264 1.51 -8.18 -7.03
CA ARG A 264 1.90 -7.84 -5.67
C ARG A 264 1.21 -8.80 -4.71
N ALA A 265 1.92 -9.22 -3.68
CA ALA A 265 1.38 -10.08 -2.65
C ALA A 265 1.79 -9.60 -1.25
N ALA A 266 0.90 -9.81 -0.29
CA ALA A 266 1.18 -9.54 1.11
C ALA A 266 1.79 -10.79 1.75
N ILE A 267 2.90 -10.64 2.45
CA ILE A 267 3.50 -11.73 3.22
C ILE A 267 3.01 -11.59 4.65
N CYS A 268 2.38 -12.64 5.16
CA CYS A 268 1.89 -12.76 6.52
C CYS A 268 2.54 -13.95 7.20
N ILE A 269 2.83 -13.83 8.49
CA ILE A 269 3.42 -14.90 9.30
C ILE A 269 2.47 -15.29 10.42
N SER A 270 2.49 -16.54 10.85
CA SER A 270 1.73 -16.95 12.03
C SER A 270 2.18 -16.19 13.27
N GLY A 271 1.22 -15.71 14.07
CA GLY A 271 1.46 -15.25 15.43
C GLY A 271 1.74 -16.40 16.39
N ASP A 272 2.02 -16.06 17.65
CA ASP A 272 2.41 -17.03 18.69
C ASP A 272 1.34 -18.10 18.97
N ASP A 273 0.07 -17.77 18.72
CA ASP A 273 -1.08 -18.67 18.88
C ASP A 273 -1.34 -19.57 17.67
N GLY A 274 -0.65 -19.35 16.55
CA GLY A 274 -0.85 -20.07 15.28
C GLY A 274 -2.16 -19.76 14.55
N GLU A 275 -3.05 -18.97 15.15
CA GLU A 275 -4.41 -18.67 14.65
C GLU A 275 -4.49 -17.28 14.02
N ALA A 276 -3.70 -16.32 14.54
CA ALA A 276 -3.63 -14.97 13.99
C ALA A 276 -2.45 -14.81 13.02
N TRP A 277 -2.62 -14.01 11.97
CA TRP A 277 -1.61 -13.80 10.93
C TRP A 277 -1.09 -12.37 10.93
N LYS A 278 0.18 -12.17 11.27
CA LYS A 278 0.80 -10.83 11.31
C LYS A 278 1.28 -10.40 9.94
N TRP A 279 0.80 -9.26 9.46
CA TRP A 279 1.24 -8.66 8.20
C TRP A 279 2.70 -8.20 8.28
N GLN A 280 3.56 -8.68 7.38
CA GLN A 280 4.97 -8.28 7.31
C GLN A 280 5.22 -7.20 6.26
N GLY A 281 4.49 -7.23 5.13
CA GLY A 281 4.65 -6.23 4.08
C GLY A 281 4.04 -6.69 2.76
N VAL A 282 4.02 -5.77 1.79
CA VAL A 282 3.65 -6.05 0.41
C VAL A 282 4.92 -6.08 -0.43
N PHE A 283 5.05 -7.12 -1.25
CA PHE A 283 6.20 -7.35 -2.10
C PHE A 283 5.76 -7.56 -3.53
N GLN A 284 6.67 -7.30 -4.47
CA GLN A 284 6.56 -7.81 -5.81
C GLN A 284 6.36 -9.32 -5.76
N TRP A 285 5.44 -9.81 -6.57
CA TRP A 285 5.19 -11.24 -6.72
C TRP A 285 5.13 -11.55 -8.20
N LEU A 286 5.81 -12.58 -8.64
CA LEU A 286 5.79 -13.04 -10.03
C LEU A 286 4.93 -14.31 -10.13
N GLU A 287 4.17 -14.42 -11.21
CA GLU A 287 3.39 -15.62 -11.52
C GLU A 287 4.34 -16.69 -12.06
N SER A 288 4.45 -17.78 -11.31
CA SER A 288 5.21 -18.96 -11.69
C SER A 288 4.44 -19.77 -12.74
N ALA A 289 5.15 -20.25 -13.76
CA ALA A 289 4.61 -21.22 -14.71
C ALA A 289 4.52 -22.64 -14.10
N SER A 290 5.28 -22.89 -13.03
CA SER A 290 5.46 -24.20 -12.39
C SER A 290 4.73 -24.35 -11.05
N ALA A 291 4.35 -23.25 -10.40
CA ALA A 291 3.55 -23.26 -9.19
C ALA A 291 2.05 -23.19 -9.51
N PRO A 292 1.17 -23.70 -8.62
CA PRO A 292 -0.26 -23.55 -8.80
C PRO A 292 -0.57 -22.07 -9.02
N ARG A 293 -1.25 -21.75 -10.12
CA ARG A 293 -1.84 -20.42 -10.27
C ARG A 293 -2.68 -20.20 -9.01
N MET A 294 -2.42 -19.11 -8.30
CA MET A 294 -3.30 -18.60 -7.25
C MET A 294 -4.67 -18.32 -7.89
N GLY A 295 -5.53 -19.34 -7.97
CA GLY A 295 -6.75 -19.29 -8.80
C GLY A 295 -7.16 -20.57 -9.54
N GLY A 296 -6.54 -21.74 -9.31
CA GLY A 296 -7.25 -23.01 -9.51
C GLY A 296 -8.44 -23.10 -8.55
N GLU A 297 -9.52 -23.82 -8.87
CA GLU A 297 -10.68 -23.98 -7.98
C GLU A 297 -10.24 -24.43 -6.56
N GLY A 298 -10.28 -23.51 -5.59
CA GLY A 298 -9.71 -23.68 -4.23
C GLY A 298 -8.42 -22.88 -4.12
N ASP A 299 -8.41 -21.69 -3.50
CA ASP A 299 -7.98 -21.57 -2.09
C ASP A 299 -8.37 -20.19 -1.54
N ALA A 300 -9.67 -19.85 -1.65
CA ALA A 300 -10.22 -18.68 -0.99
C ALA A 300 -10.39 -18.95 0.52
N HIS A 301 -9.38 -18.59 1.32
CA HIS A 301 -9.43 -18.80 2.76
C HIS A 301 -9.77 -17.55 3.54
N ARG A 302 -10.53 -17.74 4.61
CA ARG A 302 -10.78 -16.68 5.60
C ARG A 302 -9.51 -16.48 6.41
N VAL A 303 -8.93 -15.29 6.33
CA VAL A 303 -7.74 -14.92 7.11
C VAL A 303 -8.12 -13.86 8.13
N LYS A 304 -7.69 -14.08 9.37
CA LYS A 304 -7.77 -13.11 10.46
C LYS A 304 -6.39 -12.51 10.68
N LEU A 305 -6.27 -11.21 10.42
CA LEU A 305 -5.09 -10.43 10.78
C LEU A 305 -5.36 -9.76 12.13
N PRO A 306 -4.44 -9.83 13.11
CA PRO A 306 -4.43 -8.97 14.27
C PRO A 306 -4.00 -7.58 13.78
#